data_AF-A0A392NX51-F1
#
_entry.id   AF-A0A392NX51-F1
#
_cell.length_a   1.000
_cell.length_b   1.000
_cell.length_c   1.000
_cell.angle_alpha   90.00
_cell.angle_beta   90.00
_cell.angle_gamma   90.00
#
_symmetry.space_group_name_H-M   'P 1'
#
loop_
_entity.id
_entity.type
_entity.pdbx_description
1 polymer ?
#
loop_
_entity_poly.entity_id
_entity_poly.type
_entity_poly.pdbx_seq_one_letter_code
_entity_poly.pdbx_strand_id
1 'polypeptide(L)'
;MGTADLKATFGKGQRHELNVSTYQMCVLMLFNNADSLSYKEIEQVTEIPSSDLKRCLQSLSLVKGRNVLRKEPISKDVSEDDEFFVNDKFSSKLYKVKIGTVVAQKKAEPKTLETQKRLEEDWKPQIDAAILRIMKSRKQLDHNNLIAEVAKQLQS
;
A
#
# COMPACT_ATOMS: atom_id res chain seq x y z
N MET A 1 4.27 -1.02 -6.63
CA MET A 1 3.81 -2.43 -6.54
C MET A 1 2.89 -2.68 -7.71
N GLY A 2 3.04 -3.84 -8.36
CA GLY A 2 2.24 -4.19 -9.54
C GLY A 2 0.78 -4.51 -9.18
N THR A 3 -0.08 -4.40 -10.18
CA THR A 3 -1.48 -4.84 -10.13
C THR A 3 -1.70 -5.92 -11.19
N ALA A 4 -2.61 -6.85 -10.92
CA ALA A 4 -3.00 -7.91 -11.83
C ALA A 4 -4.53 -7.98 -11.94
N ASP A 5 -5.01 -8.37 -13.11
CA ASP A 5 -6.43 -8.63 -13.37
C ASP A 5 -6.65 -10.14 -13.44
N LEU A 6 -7.47 -10.65 -12.53
CA LEU A 6 -7.80 -12.07 -12.43
C LEU A 6 -9.24 -12.31 -12.83
N LYS A 7 -9.50 -13.35 -13.63
CA LYS A 7 -10.85 -13.82 -13.88
C LYS A 7 -11.17 -14.92 -12.89
N ALA A 8 -12.14 -14.69 -12.04
CA ALA A 8 -12.60 -15.64 -11.04
C ALA A 8 -14.06 -16.03 -11.31
N THR A 9 -14.38 -17.29 -11.09
CA THR A 9 -15.75 -17.80 -11.17
C THR A 9 -16.17 -18.23 -9.77
N PHE A 10 -17.24 -17.64 -9.26
CA PHE A 10 -17.76 -17.93 -7.92
C PHE A 10 -19.11 -18.63 -8.01
N GLY A 11 -19.34 -19.60 -7.11
CA GLY A 11 -20.64 -20.25 -6.90
C GLY A 11 -21.31 -20.75 -8.19
N LYS A 12 -22.54 -20.29 -8.45
CA LYS A 12 -23.38 -20.68 -9.59
C LYS A 12 -22.90 -20.15 -10.96
N GLY A 13 -21.59 -20.06 -11.18
CA GLY A 13 -21.00 -19.61 -12.44
C GLY A 13 -20.94 -18.09 -12.62
N GLN A 14 -21.02 -17.31 -11.54
CA GLN A 14 -20.85 -15.86 -11.60
C GLN A 14 -19.39 -15.52 -11.90
N ARG A 15 -19.14 -14.98 -13.09
CA ARG A 15 -17.80 -14.58 -13.53
C ARG A 15 -17.55 -13.13 -13.15
N HIS A 16 -16.44 -12.89 -12.46
CA HIS A 16 -15.98 -11.56 -12.10
C HIS A 16 -14.51 -11.37 -12.51
N GLU A 17 -14.16 -10.13 -12.84
CA GLU A 17 -12.79 -9.72 -13.09
C GLU A 17 -12.29 -8.93 -11.87
N LEU A 18 -11.33 -9.50 -11.14
CA LEU A 18 -10.78 -8.97 -9.92
C LEU A 18 -9.48 -8.21 -10.24
N ASN A 19 -9.47 -6.90 -10.00
CA ASN A 19 -8.24 -6.13 -10.02
C ASN A 19 -7.62 -6.18 -8.62
N VAL A 20 -6.45 -6.82 -8.50
CA VAL A 20 -5.77 -7.13 -7.24
C VAL A 20 -4.29 -6.71 -7.29
N SER A 21 -3.64 -6.59 -6.13
CA SER A 21 -2.19 -6.44 -6.05
C SER A 21 -1.47 -7.75 -6.37
N THR A 22 -0.19 -7.69 -6.69
CA THR A 22 0.63 -8.89 -6.93
C THR A 22 0.60 -9.88 -5.76
N TYR A 23 0.65 -9.39 -4.51
CA TYR A 23 0.59 -10.26 -3.33
C TYR A 23 -0.79 -10.90 -3.15
N GLN A 24 -1.86 -10.14 -3.36
CA GLN A 24 -3.22 -10.69 -3.33
C GLN A 24 -3.41 -11.74 -4.43
N MET A 25 -2.84 -11.52 -5.62
CA MET A 25 -2.84 -12.51 -6.71
C MET A 25 -2.15 -13.81 -6.29
N CYS A 26 -0.94 -13.74 -5.71
CA CYS A 26 -0.22 -14.92 -5.24
C CYS A 26 -1.05 -15.73 -4.25
N VAL A 27 -1.69 -15.07 -3.28
CA VAL A 27 -2.56 -15.73 -2.30
C VAL A 27 -3.77 -16.38 -2.98
N LEU A 28 -4.47 -15.67 -3.87
CA LEU A 28 -5.65 -16.20 -4.56
C LEU A 28 -5.30 -17.41 -5.45
N MET A 29 -4.12 -17.44 -6.05
CA MET A 29 -3.70 -18.55 -6.90
C MET A 29 -3.48 -19.86 -6.14
N LEU A 30 -3.17 -19.81 -4.84
CA LEU A 30 -3.03 -21.02 -4.02
C LEU A 30 -4.35 -21.79 -3.87
N PHE A 31 -5.46 -21.06 -3.81
CA PHE A 31 -6.79 -21.64 -3.68
C PHE A 31 -7.29 -22.36 -4.94
N ASN A 32 -6.52 -22.35 -6.03
CA ASN A 32 -6.82 -23.22 -7.17
C ASN A 32 -6.48 -24.69 -6.91
N ASN A 33 -5.60 -24.96 -5.94
CA ASN A 33 -5.11 -26.31 -5.63
C ASN A 33 -5.55 -26.79 -4.23
N ALA A 34 -6.11 -25.92 -3.40
CA ALA A 34 -6.54 -26.21 -2.04
C ALA A 34 -7.83 -25.45 -1.70
N ASP A 35 -8.80 -26.13 -1.10
CA ASP A 35 -10.08 -25.53 -0.72
C ASP A 35 -9.97 -24.65 0.54
N SER A 36 -9.01 -24.96 1.40
CA SER A 36 -8.75 -24.29 2.67
C SER A 36 -7.25 -24.19 2.93
N LEU A 37 -6.80 -23.04 3.45
CA LEU A 37 -5.41 -22.81 3.81
C LEU A 37 -5.33 -22.02 5.11
N SER A 38 -4.43 -22.43 6.00
CA SER A 38 -4.08 -21.68 7.20
C SER A 38 -3.17 -20.50 6.87
N TYR A 39 -3.16 -19.49 7.76
CA TYR A 39 -2.24 -18.36 7.63
C TYR A 39 -0.77 -18.81 7.47
N LYS A 40 -0.32 -19.79 8.27
CA LYS A 40 1.07 -20.28 8.27
C LYS A 40 1.43 -20.98 6.95
N GLU A 41 0.52 -21.76 6.38
CA GLU A 41 0.75 -22.40 5.07
C GLU A 41 0.88 -21.35 3.96
N ILE A 42 0.00 -20.33 3.97
CA ILE A 42 0.07 -19.25 2.99
C ILE A 42 1.39 -18.48 3.14
N GLU A 43 1.81 -18.19 4.37
CA GLU A 43 3.08 -17.52 4.65
C GLU A 43 4.29 -18.32 4.15
N GLN A 44 4.32 -19.63 4.42
CA GLN A 44 5.40 -20.51 3.99
C GLN A 44 5.48 -20.66 2.47
N VAL A 45 4.34 -20.78 1.78
CA VAL A 45 4.33 -21.00 0.33
C VAL A 45 4.58 -19.70 -0.45
N THR A 46 4.08 -18.58 0.05
CA THR A 46 4.21 -17.29 -0.66
C THR A 46 5.47 -16.51 -0.29
N GLU A 47 6.10 -16.82 0.84
CA GLU A 47 7.24 -16.09 1.41
C GLU A 47 7.00 -14.57 1.54
N ILE A 48 5.73 -14.16 1.64
CA ILE A 48 5.35 -12.76 1.78
C ILE A 48 5.61 -12.33 3.24
N PRO A 49 6.21 -11.13 3.47
CA PRO A 49 6.40 -10.61 4.82
C PRO A 49 5.09 -10.57 5.62
N SER A 50 5.12 -11.03 6.87
CA SER A 50 3.93 -11.20 7.72
C SER A 50 3.08 -9.92 7.83
N SER A 51 3.70 -8.75 7.85
CA SER A 51 3.00 -7.45 7.89
C SER A 51 2.19 -7.17 6.63
N ASP A 52 2.70 -7.57 5.46
CA ASP A 52 2.04 -7.40 4.17
C ASP A 52 1.01 -8.50 3.95
N LEU A 53 1.30 -9.73 4.37
CA LEU A 53 0.38 -10.86 4.28
C LEU A 53 -0.89 -10.61 5.11
N LYS A 54 -0.77 -10.17 6.38
CA LYS A 54 -1.92 -9.80 7.22
C LYS A 54 -2.81 -8.75 6.56
N ARG A 55 -2.21 -7.73 5.93
CA ARG A 55 -2.94 -6.68 5.18
C ARG A 55 -3.64 -7.23 3.94
N CYS A 56 -2.99 -8.13 3.21
CA CYS A 56 -3.56 -8.78 2.03
C CYS A 56 -4.77 -9.65 2.43
N LEU A 57 -4.60 -10.52 3.42
CA LEU A 57 -5.68 -11.38 3.91
C LEU A 57 -6.84 -10.57 4.49
N GLN A 58 -6.56 -9.48 5.21
CA GLN A 58 -7.61 -8.58 5.69
C GLN A 58 -8.40 -7.97 4.53
N SER A 59 -7.73 -7.50 3.48
CA SER A 59 -8.40 -6.92 2.31
C SER A 59 -9.25 -7.93 1.52
N LEU A 60 -8.83 -9.20 1.49
CA LEU A 60 -9.50 -10.28 0.77
C LEU A 60 -10.66 -10.91 1.56
N SER A 61 -10.64 -10.84 2.89
CA SER A 61 -11.61 -11.54 3.76
C SER A 61 -12.57 -10.64 4.52
N LEU A 62 -12.14 -9.44 4.93
CA LEU A 62 -12.89 -8.60 5.88
C LEU A 62 -13.63 -7.42 5.23
N VAL A 63 -13.36 -7.13 3.96
CA VAL A 63 -13.99 -5.99 3.25
C VAL A 63 -15.37 -6.41 2.73
N LYS A 64 -16.43 -5.88 3.36
CA LYS A 64 -17.82 -6.16 2.96
C LYS A 64 -18.05 -5.84 1.48
N GLY A 65 -18.61 -6.82 0.75
CA GLY A 65 -18.90 -6.69 -0.68
C GLY A 65 -17.69 -6.87 -1.61
N ARG A 66 -16.50 -7.13 -1.06
CA ARG A 66 -15.26 -7.48 -1.78
C ARG A 66 -14.54 -8.66 -1.13
N ASN A 67 -15.19 -9.33 -0.19
CA ASN A 67 -14.69 -10.46 0.57
C ASN A 67 -14.76 -11.73 -0.29
N VAL A 68 -13.72 -11.92 -1.10
CA VAL A 68 -13.53 -13.09 -1.95
C VAL A 68 -13.08 -14.31 -1.16
N LEU A 69 -12.48 -14.09 0.00
CA LEU A 69 -12.16 -15.13 0.99
C LEU A 69 -13.09 -15.01 2.21
N ARG A 70 -13.28 -16.12 2.89
CA ARG A 70 -13.90 -16.22 4.21
C ARG A 70 -12.84 -16.68 5.20
N LYS A 71 -12.93 -16.17 6.43
CA LYS A 71 -12.04 -16.52 7.53
C LYS A 71 -12.81 -17.25 8.63
N GLU A 72 -12.19 -18.26 9.22
CA GLU A 72 -12.66 -18.89 10.45
C GLU A 72 -11.53 -18.94 11.50
N PRO A 73 -11.78 -18.51 12.74
CA PRO A 73 -13.01 -17.89 13.27
C PRO A 73 -13.28 -16.49 12.68
N ILE A 74 -14.54 -16.02 12.73
CA ILE A 74 -14.91 -14.68 12.26
C ILE A 74 -14.48 -13.64 13.31
N SER A 75 -13.43 -12.88 13.02
CA SER A 75 -12.95 -11.75 13.85
C SER A 75 -12.67 -10.52 12.99
N LYS A 76 -12.43 -9.37 13.62
CA LYS A 76 -12.11 -8.12 12.92
C LYS A 76 -10.64 -8.02 12.46
N ASP A 77 -9.79 -8.87 13.00
CA ASP A 77 -8.35 -8.93 12.75
C ASP A 77 -7.95 -10.32 12.23
N VAL A 78 -6.81 -10.38 11.56
CA VAL A 78 -6.19 -11.62 11.05
C VAL A 78 -5.08 -12.06 12.00
N SER A 79 -5.26 -13.25 12.55
CA SER A 79 -4.33 -14.00 13.41
C SER A 79 -3.62 -15.10 12.63
N GLU A 80 -2.53 -15.61 13.20
CA GLU A 80 -1.65 -16.62 12.57
C GLU A 80 -2.22 -18.05 12.63
N ASP A 81 -3.24 -18.25 13.46
CA ASP A 81 -3.95 -19.53 13.61
C ASP A 81 -5.30 -19.52 12.89
N ASP A 82 -5.54 -18.51 12.04
CA ASP A 82 -6.77 -18.42 11.25
C ASP A 82 -6.70 -19.29 10.00
N GLU A 83 -7.87 -19.84 9.63
CA GLU A 83 -8.06 -20.55 8.37
C GLU A 83 -8.87 -19.72 7.38
N PHE A 84 -8.51 -19.84 6.10
CA PHE A 84 -9.09 -19.11 5.00
C PHE A 84 -9.69 -20.07 3.97
N PHE A 85 -10.84 -19.70 3.43
CA PHE A 85 -11.61 -20.45 2.45
C PHE A 85 -12.08 -19.53 1.33
N VAL A 86 -12.31 -20.06 0.13
CA VAL A 86 -12.95 -19.29 -0.94
C VAL A 86 -14.42 -19.02 -0.59
N ASN A 87 -14.86 -17.76 -0.76
CA ASN A 87 -16.25 -17.40 -0.51
C ASN A 87 -17.12 -17.65 -1.75
N ASP A 88 -17.69 -18.86 -1.87
CA ASP A 88 -18.60 -19.21 -2.97
C ASP A 88 -19.88 -18.37 -3.03
N LYS A 89 -20.26 -17.74 -1.91
CA LYS A 89 -21.40 -16.83 -1.82
C LYS A 89 -21.03 -15.39 -2.21
N PHE A 90 -19.81 -15.16 -2.66
CA PHE A 90 -19.40 -13.87 -3.15
C PHE A 90 -20.29 -13.44 -4.32
N SER A 91 -20.87 -12.25 -4.20
CA SER A 91 -21.65 -11.64 -5.26
C SER A 91 -21.42 -10.15 -5.26
N SER A 92 -21.16 -9.60 -6.44
CA SER A 92 -20.97 -8.18 -6.66
C SER A 92 -21.91 -7.69 -7.76
N LYS A 93 -22.42 -6.47 -7.61
CA LYS A 93 -23.20 -5.80 -8.67
C LYS A 93 -22.34 -5.47 -9.90
N LEU A 94 -21.02 -5.43 -9.74
CA LEU A 94 -20.07 -5.07 -10.79
C LEU A 94 -19.35 -6.30 -11.32
N TYR A 95 -19.22 -6.40 -12.64
CA TYR A 95 -18.39 -7.41 -13.30
C TYR A 95 -16.91 -7.23 -12.94
N LYS A 96 -16.42 -5.98 -13.00
CA LYS A 96 -15.07 -5.61 -12.57
C LYS A 96 -15.07 -5.17 -11.11
N VAL A 97 -14.36 -5.89 -10.26
CA VAL A 97 -14.25 -5.62 -8.82
C VAL A 97 -12.81 -5.26 -8.49
N LYS A 98 -12.59 -4.05 -7.99
CA LYS A 98 -11.27 -3.61 -7.53
C LYS A 98 -11.08 -3.89 -6.05
N ILE A 99 -10.19 -4.81 -5.73
CA ILE A 99 -9.81 -5.13 -4.36
C ILE A 99 -8.56 -4.30 -4.03
N GLY A 100 -8.76 -3.12 -3.45
CA GLY A 100 -7.65 -2.33 -2.94
C GLY A 100 -7.02 -3.05 -1.76
N THR A 101 -5.69 -3.09 -1.70
CA THR A 101 -4.98 -3.41 -0.45
C THR A 101 -5.46 -2.44 0.62
N VAL A 102 -5.87 -2.95 1.78
CA VAL A 102 -6.18 -2.10 2.94
C VAL A 102 -4.88 -1.43 3.34
N VAL A 103 -4.68 -0.22 2.84
CA VAL A 103 -3.65 0.66 3.36
C VAL A 103 -4.20 1.06 4.72
N ALA A 104 -3.77 0.35 5.78
CA ALA A 104 -3.90 0.88 7.13
C ALA A 104 -3.49 2.34 7.02
N GLN A 105 -4.41 3.27 7.34
CA GLN A 105 -4.10 4.69 7.45
C GLN A 105 -2.76 4.76 8.15
N LYS A 106 -1.72 5.14 7.41
CA LYS A 106 -0.37 5.12 7.94
C LYS A 106 -0.40 6.07 9.13
N LYS A 107 -0.38 5.53 10.36
CA LYS A 107 0.36 6.19 11.41
C LYS A 107 1.73 6.45 10.79
N ALA A 108 2.07 7.73 10.72
CA ALA A 108 3.07 8.29 9.85
C ALA A 108 4.47 7.75 10.20
N GLU A 109 4.91 6.67 9.57
CA GLU A 109 6.28 6.13 9.66
C GLU A 109 6.61 5.38 8.35
N PRO A 110 7.87 5.04 8.03
CA PRO A 110 9.13 5.77 8.01
C PRO A 110 9.46 6.33 6.61
N LYS A 111 8.59 6.12 5.61
CA LYS A 111 8.75 6.68 4.26
C LYS A 111 8.82 8.20 4.28
N THR A 112 8.14 8.85 5.23
CA THR A 112 8.22 10.30 5.43
C THR A 112 9.61 10.73 5.88
N LEU A 113 10.31 9.94 6.71
CA LEU A 113 11.67 10.25 7.17
C LEU A 113 12.70 10.07 6.06
N GLU A 114 12.61 9.00 5.26
CA GLU A 114 13.45 8.87 4.05
C GLU A 114 13.17 9.98 3.04
N THR A 115 11.91 10.33 2.83
CA THR A 115 11.55 11.42 1.93
C THR A 115 12.03 12.77 2.47
N GLN A 116 11.89 13.03 3.78
CA GLN A 116 12.40 14.23 4.41
C GLN A 116 13.93 14.32 4.36
N LYS A 117 14.65 13.22 4.61
CA LYS A 117 16.11 13.19 4.49
C LYS A 117 16.57 13.47 3.06
N ARG A 118 15.93 12.85 2.06
CA ARG A 118 16.23 13.14 0.65
C ARG A 118 15.93 14.59 0.28
N LEU A 119 14.81 15.14 0.76
CA LEU A 119 14.48 16.54 0.58
C LEU A 119 15.51 17.47 1.25
N GLU A 120 15.96 17.15 2.46
CA GLU A 120 17.00 17.93 3.14
C GLU A 120 18.35 17.86 2.41
N GLU A 121 18.69 16.71 1.82
CA GLU A 121 19.88 16.54 0.99
C GLU A 121 19.83 17.36 -0.30
N ASP A 122 18.66 17.46 -0.93
CA ASP A 122 18.46 18.28 -2.14
C ASP A 122 18.37 19.78 -1.84
N TRP A 123 17.78 20.17 -0.70
CA TRP A 123 17.55 21.58 -0.37
C TRP A 123 18.80 22.30 0.13
N LYS A 124 19.68 21.62 0.87
CA LYS A 124 20.93 22.22 1.39
C LYS A 124 21.78 22.89 0.30
N PRO A 125 22.18 22.20 -0.79
CA PRO A 125 22.98 22.82 -1.84
C PRO A 125 22.23 23.93 -2.58
N GLN A 126 20.90 23.84 -2.70
CA GLN A 126 20.08 24.86 -3.35
C GLN A 126 19.97 26.15 -2.52
N ILE A 127 19.82 26.00 -1.19
CA ILE A 127 19.81 27.11 -0.22
C ILE A 127 21.19 27.79 -0.22
N ASP A 128 22.28 27.03 -0.13
CA ASP A 128 23.64 27.57 -0.13
C ASP A 128 23.94 28.36 -1.42
N ALA A 129 23.55 27.81 -2.58
CA ALA A 129 23.71 28.50 -3.86
C ALA A 129 22.89 29.79 -3.93
N ALA A 130 21.67 29.81 -3.40
CA ALA A 130 20.83 31.00 -3.34
C ALA A 130 21.45 32.09 -2.44
N ILE A 131 21.91 31.71 -1.24
CA ILE A 131 22.61 32.61 -0.31
C ILE A 131 23.85 33.22 -0.98
N LEU A 132 24.70 32.39 -1.61
CA LEU A 132 25.90 32.87 -2.30
C LEU A 132 25.57 33.84 -3.44
N ARG A 133 24.53 33.57 -4.22
CA ARG A 133 24.10 34.44 -5.32
C ARG A 133 23.61 35.80 -4.81
N ILE A 134 22.79 35.81 -3.76
CA ILE A 134 22.28 37.04 -3.12
C ILE A 134 23.43 37.84 -2.50
N MET A 135 24.27 37.18 -1.69
CA MET A 135 25.38 37.83 -0.98
C MET A 135 26.46 38.35 -1.95
N LYS A 136 26.72 37.66 -3.06
CA LYS A 136 27.65 38.13 -4.10
C LYS A 136 27.18 39.43 -4.77
N SER A 137 25.87 39.61 -4.93
CA SER A 137 25.28 40.81 -5.52
C SER A 137 25.19 41.97 -4.50
N ARG A 138 24.69 41.69 -3.29
CA ARG A 138 24.37 42.72 -2.29
C ARG A 138 25.54 43.14 -1.41
N LYS A 139 26.55 42.28 -1.23
CA LYS A 139 27.76 42.44 -0.37
C LYS A 139 27.48 42.59 1.14
N GLN A 140 26.43 43.30 1.54
CA GLN A 140 25.90 43.39 2.90
C GLN A 140 24.37 43.34 2.87
N LEU A 141 23.78 42.60 3.81
CA LEU A 141 22.34 42.49 3.95
C LEU A 141 21.99 42.08 5.39
N ASP A 142 20.92 42.63 5.95
CA ASP A 142 20.41 42.19 7.25
C ASP A 142 19.92 40.75 7.19
N HIS A 143 20.11 40.00 8.29
CA HIS A 143 19.77 38.59 8.37
C HIS A 143 18.31 38.29 8.00
N ASN A 144 17.36 39.08 8.49
CA ASN A 144 15.93 38.90 8.17
C ASN A 144 15.64 39.16 6.69
N ASN A 145 16.33 40.13 6.08
CA ASN A 145 16.18 40.44 4.67
C ASN A 145 16.80 39.34 3.78
N LEU A 146 17.90 38.72 4.24
CA LEU A 146 18.50 37.57 3.58
C LEU A 146 17.56 36.37 3.59
N ILE A 147 16.95 36.06 4.73
CA ILE A 147 15.95 34.97 4.82
C ILE A 147 14.79 35.22 3.85
N ALA A 148 14.28 36.46 3.80
CA ALA A 148 13.18 36.82 2.91
C ALA A 148 13.54 36.67 1.42
N GLU A 149 14.72 37.13 0.98
CA GLU A 149 15.16 36.97 -0.41
C GLU A 149 15.44 35.50 -0.77
N VAL A 150 16.06 34.73 0.14
CA VAL A 150 16.31 33.29 -0.08
C VAL A 150 15.00 32.52 -0.19
N ALA A 151 14.02 32.78 0.69
CA ALA A 151 12.71 32.16 0.63
C ALA A 151 11.99 32.49 -0.69
N LYS A 152 12.05 33.76 -1.14
CA LYS A 152 11.48 34.19 -2.42
C LYS A 152 12.15 33.50 -3.61
N GLN A 153 13.46 33.26 -3.56
CA GLN A 153 14.21 32.63 -4.64
C GLN A 153 14.00 31.11 -4.71
N LEU A 154 13.74 30.45 -3.58
CA LEU A 154 13.45 29.01 -3.52
C LEU A 154 11.99 28.67 -3.86
N GLN A 155 11.10 29.65 -3.84
CA GLN A 155 9.71 29.51 -4.30
C GLN A 155 9.55 29.59 -5.83
N SER A 156 10.60 30.00 -6.55
CA SER A 156 10.60 30.20 -8.00
C SER A 156 11.27 29.03 -8.72
#